data_AF-A0A0E3LVC5-F1
#
_entry.id   AF-A0A0E3LVC5-F1
#
_cell.length_a   1.000
_cell.length_b   1.000
_cell.length_c   1.000
_cell.angle_alpha   90.00
_cell.angle_beta   90.00
_cell.angle_gamma   90.00
#
_symmetry.space_group_name_H-M   'P 1'
#
loop_
_entity.id
_entity.type
_entity.pdbx_description
1 polymer ?
#
loop_
_entity_poly.entity_id
_entity_poly.type
_entity_poly.pdbx_seq_one_letter_code
_entity_poly.pdbx_strand_id
1 'polypeptide(L)'
;MDIKMNEDITELLSTVSSIAQEKLEILSTRENEIYLRISETGFKEVCPALAERKFSLIGLFCAEAFEGKDNFTLFYAFKKGGMSPVLILVRETGNEKRITSIAETFPSASWFEREVRDGFGIEFDGAFDTRRLFLHECYPEGFHPLLKSFKNGPISPVEAPHKEYKFRQHKGEGVYQIPVGPVHAGIIEPGHFRFSVIGEPIFSLEIRLFYKHRGIEKLAEGKNPSECVALAEAVSGDESMANAAGFCMAVEQVCGIKVPERAERLRAVMLELERIYSLLGDLAGMAVDVGFALVASPFFILREEVFRLNEKLTGSRFLRGITFPGGLKKDIPESALKEIPEFLGKFSRSFESAYNRATSSSSLIDRFVTTGVIKKELISPLNLTGPIARASGSSSDTRLDRPYGAYRNFTPEHCLRKKGDVFSRFEIKASEIRAAVGLILRLTEKLPQGPVLAENSGSGESAGEINISGTTGYSLSLVEAPRGQNLHWVYLKNGIVDRYKVRTASFCNWQAIEHAVLGNIVPDFPLINKSLNLSYAGTDL
;
A
#
# COMPACT_ATOMS: atom_id res chain seq x y z
N MET A 1 27.15 -16.64 6.93
CA MET A 1 26.55 -17.22 5.71
C MET A 1 26.76 -16.19 4.63
N ASP A 2 27.83 -16.32 3.87
CA ASP A 2 28.25 -15.33 2.86
C ASP A 2 27.17 -15.22 1.79
N ILE A 3 26.37 -14.17 1.88
CA ILE A 3 25.47 -13.78 0.80
C ILE A 3 26.41 -13.41 -0.35
N LYS A 4 26.43 -14.20 -1.43
CA LYS A 4 26.98 -13.75 -2.71
C LYS A 4 26.33 -12.39 -2.98
N MET A 5 27.10 -11.30 -2.87
CA MET A 5 26.61 -9.96 -3.19
C MET A 5 26.03 -10.04 -4.61
N ASN A 6 24.72 -9.88 -4.72
CA ASN A 6 24.03 -9.79 -6.00
C ASN A 6 24.66 -8.63 -6.79
N GLU A 7 24.77 -8.77 -8.12
CA GLU A 7 25.31 -7.73 -9.00
C GLU A 7 24.59 -6.39 -8.77
N ASP A 8 23.27 -6.43 -8.57
CA ASP A 8 22.43 -5.27 -8.22
C ASP A 8 22.90 -4.56 -6.94
N ILE A 9 23.24 -5.30 -5.89
CA ILE A 9 23.68 -4.75 -4.60
C ILE A 9 25.02 -4.05 -4.77
N THR A 10 25.93 -4.68 -5.52
CA THR A 10 27.26 -4.13 -5.81
C THR A 10 27.16 -2.87 -6.67
N GLU A 11 26.28 -2.86 -7.68
CA GLU A 11 25.99 -1.69 -8.51
C GLU A 11 25.41 -0.54 -7.66
N LEU A 12 24.47 -0.83 -6.74
CA LEU A 12 23.91 0.18 -5.85
C LEU A 12 24.97 0.79 -4.93
N LEU A 13 25.73 -0.06 -4.23
CA LEU A 13 26.74 0.40 -3.28
C LEU A 13 27.80 1.25 -3.97
N SER A 14 28.29 0.82 -5.15
CA SER A 14 29.26 1.59 -5.92
C SER A 14 28.68 2.92 -6.43
N THR A 15 27.44 2.90 -6.93
CA THR A 15 26.74 4.11 -7.37
C THR A 15 26.62 5.12 -6.24
N VAL A 16 26.04 4.74 -5.10
CA VAL A 16 25.81 5.66 -3.98
C VAL A 16 27.14 6.14 -3.41
N SER A 17 28.14 5.25 -3.26
CA SER A 17 29.47 5.62 -2.73
C SER A 17 30.19 6.62 -3.64
N SER A 18 30.05 6.48 -4.96
CA SER A 18 30.67 7.41 -5.92
C SER A 18 30.07 8.82 -5.87
N ILE A 19 28.78 8.92 -5.52
CA ILE A 19 28.04 10.19 -5.53
C ILE A 19 28.17 10.90 -4.17
N ALA A 20 28.07 10.16 -3.06
CA ALA A 20 28.02 10.75 -1.73
C ALA A 20 29.34 11.44 -1.32
N GLN A 21 30.44 11.16 -2.03
CA GLN A 21 31.79 11.67 -1.74
C GLN A 21 32.24 11.45 -0.28
N GLU A 22 31.63 10.47 0.40
CA GLU A 22 31.90 10.08 1.77
C GLU A 22 31.96 8.56 1.91
N LYS A 23 32.57 8.08 3.00
CA LYS A 23 32.56 6.66 3.32
C LYS A 23 31.19 6.27 3.86
N LEU A 24 30.41 5.54 3.06
CA LEU A 24 29.12 5.02 3.48
C LEU A 24 29.28 3.88 4.49
N GLU A 25 28.45 3.93 5.53
CA GLU A 25 28.31 2.83 6.49
C GLU A 25 27.10 1.97 6.12
N ILE A 26 27.36 0.70 5.82
CA ILE A 26 26.31 -0.29 5.55
C ILE A 26 25.80 -0.81 6.89
N LEU A 27 24.55 -0.49 7.22
CA LEU A 27 23.92 -0.94 8.47
C LEU A 27 23.41 -2.37 8.38
N SER A 28 22.81 -2.71 7.24
CA SER A 28 22.27 -4.04 6.98
C SER A 28 22.18 -4.29 5.48
N THR A 29 22.38 -5.53 5.07
CA THR A 29 22.21 -5.98 3.69
C THR A 29 21.52 -7.33 3.69
N ARG A 30 20.37 -7.39 3.01
CA ARG A 30 19.63 -8.62 2.72
C ARG A 30 19.39 -8.72 1.21
N GLU A 31 18.89 -9.86 0.76
CA GLU A 31 18.62 -10.11 -0.66
C GLU A 31 17.75 -9.03 -1.31
N ASN A 32 16.75 -8.51 -0.58
CA ASN A 32 15.72 -7.61 -1.10
C ASN A 32 15.82 -6.17 -0.57
N GLU A 33 16.77 -5.86 0.30
CA GLU A 33 16.89 -4.53 0.92
C GLU A 33 18.32 -4.23 1.38
N ILE A 34 18.70 -2.96 1.31
CA ILE A 34 20.01 -2.45 1.73
C ILE A 34 19.79 -1.19 2.57
N TYR A 35 20.38 -1.12 3.75
CA TYR A 35 20.34 0.07 4.61
C TYR A 35 21.72 0.74 4.64
N LEU A 36 21.78 1.98 4.18
CA LEU A 36 22.99 2.78 4.15
C LEU A 36 22.81 4.01 5.03
N ARG A 37 23.68 4.17 6.03
CA ARG A 37 23.75 5.41 6.79
C ARG A 37 24.41 6.47 5.90
N ILE A 38 23.84 7.66 5.90
CA ILE A 38 24.30 8.78 5.08
C ILE A 38 24.26 10.08 5.88
N SER A 39 25.25 10.94 5.68
CA SER A 39 25.26 12.28 6.28
C SER A 39 24.30 13.22 5.56
N GLU A 40 24.00 14.38 6.15
CA GLU A 40 23.21 15.43 5.49
C GLU A 40 23.86 15.92 4.20
N THR A 41 25.19 16.05 4.17
CA THR A 41 25.94 16.47 2.98
C THR A 41 25.85 15.41 1.89
N GLY A 42 26.13 14.15 2.22
CA GLY A 42 26.02 13.05 1.27
C GLY A 42 24.58 12.90 0.73
N PHE A 43 23.58 13.10 1.59
CA PHE A 43 22.17 13.00 1.23
C PHE A 43 21.76 14.06 0.19
N LYS A 44 22.23 15.31 0.34
CA LYS A 44 21.97 16.39 -0.63
C LYS A 44 22.53 16.11 -2.02
N GLU A 45 23.66 15.41 -2.10
CA GLU A 45 24.26 15.00 -3.38
C GLU A 45 23.60 13.74 -3.97
N VAL A 46 23.30 12.75 -3.12
CA VAL A 46 22.75 11.46 -3.56
C VAL A 46 21.31 11.58 -4.06
N CYS A 47 20.46 12.36 -3.39
CA CYS A 47 19.03 12.41 -3.74
C CYS A 47 18.76 12.87 -5.18
N PRO A 48 19.31 13.99 -5.68
CA PRO A 48 19.17 14.40 -7.08
C PRO A 48 19.69 13.33 -8.05
N ALA A 49 20.84 12.73 -7.76
CA ALA A 49 21.43 11.70 -8.61
C ALA A 49 20.58 10.41 -8.67
N LEU A 50 19.89 10.04 -7.58
CA LEU A 50 18.93 8.94 -7.60
C LEU A 50 17.74 9.26 -8.53
N ALA A 51 17.23 10.50 -8.51
CA ALA A 51 16.14 10.90 -9.39
C ALA A 51 16.54 10.86 -10.87
N GLU A 52 17.74 11.36 -11.21
CA GLU A 52 18.31 11.28 -12.57
C GLU A 52 18.46 9.83 -13.05
N ARG A 53 18.78 8.92 -12.12
CA ARG A 53 18.89 7.48 -12.37
C ARG A 53 17.55 6.73 -12.31
N LYS A 54 16.42 7.46 -12.30
CA LYS A 54 15.05 6.93 -12.32
C LYS A 54 14.70 6.06 -11.12
N PHE A 55 15.28 6.35 -9.95
CA PHE A 55 14.73 5.82 -8.71
C PHE A 55 13.39 6.50 -8.40
N SER A 56 12.52 5.80 -7.69
CA SER A 56 11.27 6.33 -7.15
C SER A 56 11.29 6.20 -5.64
N LEU A 57 10.93 7.27 -4.93
CA LEU A 57 10.69 7.23 -3.49
C LEU A 57 9.38 6.48 -3.21
N ILE A 58 9.46 5.37 -2.47
CA ILE A 58 8.33 4.49 -2.14
C ILE A 58 7.91 4.54 -0.67
N GLY A 59 8.72 5.19 0.16
CA GLY A 59 8.44 5.42 1.56
C GLY A 59 9.43 6.41 2.16
N LEU A 60 8.93 7.28 3.03
CA LEU A 60 9.72 8.05 3.98
C LEU A 60 9.05 7.94 5.35
N PHE A 61 9.80 7.55 6.37
CA PHE A 61 9.27 7.36 7.71
C PHE A 61 10.33 7.60 8.78
N CYS A 62 9.87 7.72 10.03
CA CYS A 62 10.69 8.06 11.18
C CYS A 62 10.54 7.02 12.31
N ALA A 63 11.65 6.79 13.02
CA ALA A 63 11.69 6.10 14.31
C ALA A 63 12.42 6.98 15.34
N GLU A 64 11.84 7.11 16.52
CA GLU A 64 12.48 7.71 17.70
C GLU A 64 13.19 6.62 18.50
N ALA A 65 14.33 6.93 19.11
CA ALA A 65 15.09 6.00 19.94
C ALA A 65 15.62 4.75 19.19
N PHE A 66 15.82 4.88 17.87
CA PHE A 66 16.26 3.77 17.02
C PHE A 66 17.67 3.30 17.42
N GLU A 67 17.83 1.98 17.56
CA GLU A 67 19.06 1.34 18.06
C GLU A 67 19.60 1.93 19.38
N GLY A 68 18.71 2.49 20.22
CA GLY A 68 19.06 3.05 21.53
C GLY A 68 19.69 4.45 21.50
N LYS A 69 19.70 5.11 20.34
CA LYS A 69 20.18 6.50 20.21
C LYS A 69 19.08 7.49 20.63
N ASP A 70 19.41 8.47 21.45
CA ASP A 70 18.43 9.48 21.93
C ASP A 70 18.17 10.57 20.88
N ASN A 71 17.69 10.17 19.69
CA ASN A 71 17.37 11.05 18.57
C ASN A 71 16.29 10.45 17.65
N PHE A 72 15.97 11.17 16.57
CA PHE A 72 15.15 10.65 15.48
C PHE A 72 16.02 10.08 14.36
N THR A 73 15.54 9.00 13.76
CA THR A 73 16.13 8.39 12.57
C THR A 73 15.11 8.37 11.45
N LEU A 74 15.47 8.96 10.32
CA LEU A 74 14.68 9.01 9.09
C LEU A 74 15.14 7.93 8.13
N PHE A 75 14.18 7.25 7.51
CA PHE A 75 14.40 6.19 6.53
C PHE A 75 13.78 6.61 5.20
N TYR A 76 14.58 6.61 4.14
CA TYR A 76 14.16 6.94 2.79
C TYR A 76 14.27 5.70 1.91
N ALA A 77 13.14 5.09 1.59
CA ALA A 77 13.08 3.88 0.79
C ALA A 77 12.90 4.21 -0.69
N PHE A 78 13.87 3.81 -1.51
CA PHE A 78 13.90 4.00 -2.95
C PHE A 78 13.86 2.66 -3.68
N LYS A 79 13.13 2.63 -4.80
CA LYS A 79 13.16 1.52 -5.76
C LYS A 79 13.65 1.99 -7.11
N LYS A 80 14.28 1.09 -7.86
CA LYS A 80 14.54 1.25 -9.30
C LYS A 80 13.96 0.05 -10.05
N GLY A 81 13.38 0.31 -11.21
CA GLY A 81 12.88 -0.75 -12.09
C GLY A 81 14.02 -1.63 -12.59
N GLY A 82 13.80 -2.95 -12.64
CA GLY A 82 14.81 -3.92 -13.06
C GLY A 82 15.86 -4.27 -12.00
N MET A 83 15.82 -3.65 -10.81
CA MET A 83 16.66 -4.01 -9.67
C MET A 83 15.80 -4.65 -8.59
N SER A 84 16.24 -5.77 -8.03
CA SER A 84 15.51 -6.44 -6.93
C SER A 84 15.53 -5.64 -5.62
N PRO A 85 16.71 -5.24 -5.08
CA PRO A 85 16.76 -4.62 -3.76
C PRO A 85 16.06 -3.26 -3.70
N VAL A 86 15.49 -2.96 -2.53
CA VAL A 86 15.11 -1.61 -2.11
C VAL A 86 16.33 -0.95 -1.47
N LEU A 87 16.65 0.27 -1.87
CA LEU A 87 17.69 1.07 -1.23
C LEU A 87 17.05 1.91 -0.12
N ILE A 88 17.49 1.75 1.11
CA ILE A 88 17.05 2.56 2.26
C ILE A 88 18.22 3.43 2.70
N LEU A 89 18.09 4.74 2.52
CA LEU A 89 19.01 5.70 3.12
C LEU A 89 18.54 6.02 4.54
N VAL A 90 19.45 5.92 5.51
CA VAL A 90 19.19 6.12 6.92
C VAL A 90 19.91 7.39 7.36
N ARG A 91 19.13 8.38 7.78
CA ARG A 91 19.66 9.67 8.24
C ARG A 91 19.27 9.92 9.69
N GLU A 92 20.27 10.10 10.54
CA GLU A 92 20.06 10.51 11.93
C GLU A 92 19.92 12.03 11.99
N THR A 93 18.92 12.51 12.74
CA THR A 93 18.69 13.95 12.88
C THR A 93 19.59 14.59 13.93
N GLY A 94 20.22 13.79 14.80
CA GLY A 94 20.84 14.30 16.02
C GLY A 94 19.83 15.09 16.85
N ASN A 95 20.24 16.27 17.33
CA ASN A 95 19.36 17.19 18.07
C ASN A 95 18.53 18.11 17.17
N GLU A 96 18.70 18.03 15.86
CA GLU A 96 18.01 18.90 14.92
C GLU A 96 16.59 18.39 14.67
N LYS A 97 15.63 19.30 14.66
CA LYS A 97 14.25 19.04 14.23
C LYS A 97 13.92 19.69 12.89
N ARG A 98 14.94 20.15 12.15
CA ARG A 98 14.80 20.81 10.85
C ARG A 98 15.62 20.08 9.81
N ILE A 99 14.88 19.32 9.03
CA ILE A 99 15.21 18.48 7.90
C ILE A 99 15.39 19.16 6.55
N THR A 100 16.40 18.94 5.69
CA THR A 100 16.24 19.28 4.27
C THR A 100 15.13 18.42 3.64
N SER A 101 14.17 19.09 2.99
CA SER A 101 13.12 18.47 2.16
C SER A 101 13.69 17.92 0.86
N ILE A 102 13.09 16.84 0.36
CA ILE A 102 13.36 16.30 -0.98
C ILE A 102 12.14 16.44 -1.90
N ALA A 103 11.09 17.13 -1.48
CA ALA A 103 9.83 17.20 -2.21
C ALA A 103 9.96 17.86 -3.60
N GLU A 104 10.90 18.78 -3.79
CA GLU A 104 11.18 19.36 -5.12
C GLU A 104 11.77 18.33 -6.10
N THR A 105 12.57 17.38 -5.59
CA THR A 105 13.19 16.31 -6.40
C THR A 105 12.24 15.12 -6.57
N PHE A 106 11.57 14.73 -5.49
CA PHE A 106 10.60 13.65 -5.44
C PHE A 106 9.25 14.19 -4.93
N PRO A 107 8.33 14.62 -5.82
CA PRO A 107 7.06 15.21 -5.40
C PRO A 107 6.22 14.32 -4.46
N SER A 108 6.33 13.00 -4.59
CA SER A 108 5.71 12.03 -3.67
C SER A 108 6.14 12.20 -2.20
N ALA A 109 7.31 12.81 -1.93
CA ALA A 109 7.79 13.07 -0.58
C ALA A 109 6.89 14.03 0.21
N SER A 110 6.12 14.91 -0.45
CA SER A 110 5.30 15.92 0.23
C SER A 110 4.36 15.32 1.27
N TRP A 111 3.66 14.22 0.96
CA TRP A 111 2.78 13.57 1.94
C TRP A 111 3.58 12.87 3.04
N PHE A 112 4.69 12.22 2.70
CA PHE A 112 5.52 11.57 3.71
C PHE A 112 6.15 12.56 4.69
N GLU A 113 6.69 13.67 4.20
CA GLU A 113 7.29 14.72 5.04
C GLU A 113 6.26 15.33 5.99
N ARG A 114 5.03 15.57 5.49
CA ARG A 114 3.94 16.05 6.33
C ARG A 114 3.45 15.00 7.34
N GLU A 115 3.44 13.71 6.98
CA GLU A 115 3.15 12.61 7.92
C GLU A 115 4.20 12.54 9.03
N VAL A 116 5.49 12.63 8.69
CA VAL A 116 6.58 12.64 9.66
C VAL A 116 6.50 13.87 10.56
N ARG A 117 6.23 15.06 10.00
CA ARG A 117 6.07 16.27 10.80
C ARG A 117 4.88 16.18 11.75
N ASP A 118 3.72 15.78 11.27
CA ASP A 118 2.53 15.63 12.10
C ASP A 118 2.80 14.59 13.21
N GLY A 119 3.41 13.45 12.88
CA GLY A 119 3.67 12.36 13.82
C GLY A 119 4.75 12.63 14.87
N PHE A 120 5.84 13.31 14.50
CA PHE A 120 7.07 13.44 15.31
C PHE A 120 7.51 14.89 15.59
N GLY A 121 6.94 15.88 14.90
CA GLY A 121 7.31 17.29 15.04
C GLY A 121 8.64 17.65 14.37
N ILE A 122 9.02 16.90 13.32
CA ILE A 122 10.20 17.19 12.49
C ILE A 122 9.77 18.09 11.32
N GLU A 123 10.36 19.27 11.22
CA GLU A 123 10.12 20.22 10.13
C GLU A 123 11.01 19.92 8.93
N PHE A 124 10.54 20.27 7.73
CA PHE A 124 11.27 20.08 6.48
C PHE A 124 11.50 21.42 5.75
N ASP A 125 12.74 21.88 5.72
CA ASP A 125 13.21 23.09 5.04
C ASP A 125 13.20 22.88 3.52
N GLY A 126 12.56 23.81 2.79
CA GLY A 126 12.37 23.72 1.34
C GLY A 126 11.10 22.96 0.91
N ALA A 127 10.30 22.43 1.84
CA ALA A 127 9.04 21.79 1.50
C ALA A 127 8.03 22.81 0.93
N PHE A 128 7.44 22.50 -0.23
CA PHE A 128 6.49 23.40 -0.91
C PHE A 128 5.07 23.37 -0.31
N ASP A 129 4.71 22.34 0.47
CA ASP A 129 3.44 22.27 1.20
C ASP A 129 3.69 21.89 2.66
N THR A 130 3.51 22.87 3.55
CA THR A 130 3.69 22.72 4.99
C THR A 130 2.36 22.69 5.75
N ARG A 131 1.23 22.42 5.09
CA ARG A 131 -0.05 22.26 5.81
C ARG A 131 -0.08 20.92 6.53
N ARG A 132 -0.78 20.83 7.66
CA ARG A 132 -0.97 19.56 8.38
C ARG A 132 -1.60 18.50 7.46
N LEU A 133 -1.25 17.23 7.65
CA LEU A 133 -1.75 16.11 6.84
C LEU A 133 -2.89 15.40 7.56
N PHE A 134 -2.59 14.75 8.69
CA PHE A 134 -3.54 13.95 9.45
C PHE A 134 -3.90 14.55 10.80
N LEU A 135 -3.06 15.45 11.34
CA LEU A 135 -3.44 16.25 12.49
C LEU A 135 -4.21 17.47 12.00
N HIS A 136 -5.52 17.36 11.79
CA HIS A 136 -6.31 18.51 11.36
C HIS A 136 -6.29 19.65 12.42
N GLU A 137 -6.85 20.81 12.10
CA GLU A 137 -6.71 22.00 12.96
C GLU A 137 -7.35 21.84 14.35
N CYS A 138 -8.24 20.86 14.54
CA CYS A 138 -8.81 20.51 15.84
C CYS A 138 -7.82 19.83 16.80
N TYR A 139 -6.64 19.41 16.34
CA TYR A 139 -5.59 18.86 17.21
C TYR A 139 -4.76 19.98 17.85
N PRO A 140 -4.42 19.88 19.15
CA PRO A 140 -3.58 20.87 19.83
C PRO A 140 -2.23 21.10 19.14
N GLU A 141 -1.69 22.31 19.24
CA GLU A 141 -0.32 22.59 18.80
C GLU A 141 0.69 21.77 19.63
N GLY A 142 1.76 21.30 18.97
CA GLY A 142 2.77 20.42 19.60
C GLY A 142 2.29 19.00 19.91
N PHE A 143 1.09 18.61 19.47
CA PHE A 143 0.60 17.24 19.58
C PHE A 143 1.26 16.36 18.51
N HIS A 144 2.03 15.35 18.93
CA HIS A 144 2.78 14.45 18.06
C HIS A 144 2.58 13.00 18.51
N PRO A 145 1.58 12.27 17.97
CA PRO A 145 1.12 11.01 18.54
C PRO A 145 2.07 9.82 18.30
N LEU A 146 3.09 9.97 17.44
CA LEU A 146 4.06 8.90 17.18
C LEU A 146 5.32 8.99 18.05
N LEU A 147 5.42 10.00 18.93
CA LEU A 147 6.49 10.08 19.92
C LEU A 147 6.38 8.92 20.94
N LYS A 148 7.51 8.41 21.42
CA LYS A 148 7.58 7.39 22.48
C LYS A 148 7.00 7.88 23.80
N SER A 149 7.11 9.17 24.07
CA SER A 149 6.51 9.83 25.25
C SER A 149 4.98 9.87 25.22
N PHE A 150 4.36 9.76 24.03
CA PHE A 150 2.91 9.75 23.89
C PHE A 150 2.31 8.46 24.45
N LYS A 151 1.33 8.61 25.33
CA LYS A 151 0.52 7.51 25.88
C LYS A 151 -0.88 7.58 25.28
N ASN A 152 -1.33 6.48 24.68
CA ASN A 152 -2.66 6.39 24.10
C ASN A 152 -3.74 6.71 25.13
N GLY A 153 -4.67 7.60 24.76
CA GLY A 153 -5.78 8.01 25.61
C GLY A 153 -6.66 9.04 24.90
N PRO A 154 -7.80 9.41 25.52
CA PRO A 154 -8.64 10.49 25.03
C PRO A 154 -7.87 11.80 24.93
N ILE A 155 -8.10 12.55 23.87
CA ILE A 155 -7.58 13.90 23.69
C ILE A 155 -8.75 14.89 23.67
N SER A 156 -8.54 16.09 24.20
CA SER A 156 -9.51 17.18 24.08
C SER A 156 -9.26 17.92 22.77
N PRO A 157 -10.22 17.94 21.84
CA PRO A 157 -10.08 18.72 20.62
C PRO A 157 -10.12 20.23 20.93
N VAL A 158 -9.46 21.01 20.09
CA VAL A 158 -9.59 22.47 20.09
C VAL A 158 -10.93 22.82 19.45
N GLU A 159 -11.88 23.34 20.26
CA GLU A 159 -13.25 23.62 19.81
C GLU A 159 -13.34 24.74 18.76
N ALA A 160 -12.46 25.75 18.86
CA ALA A 160 -12.39 26.88 17.93
C ALA A 160 -10.92 27.13 17.53
N PRO A 161 -10.37 26.35 16.59
CA PRO A 161 -8.97 26.49 16.20
C PRO A 161 -8.70 27.87 15.59
N HIS A 162 -7.59 28.51 15.99
CA HIS A 162 -7.21 29.84 15.50
C HIS A 162 -6.93 29.90 13.98
N LYS A 163 -6.68 28.74 13.36
CA LYS A 163 -6.46 28.59 11.93
C LYS A 163 -7.48 27.61 11.39
N GLU A 164 -8.07 27.97 10.26
CA GLU A 164 -8.86 27.05 9.45
C GLU A 164 -8.05 26.62 8.23
N TYR A 165 -8.32 25.41 7.74
CA TYR A 165 -7.78 24.96 6.47
C TYR A 165 -8.33 25.81 5.33
N LYS A 166 -7.43 26.44 4.57
CA LYS A 166 -7.79 27.27 3.41
C LYS A 166 -7.61 26.45 2.15
N PHE A 167 -8.72 26.01 1.56
CA PHE A 167 -8.73 25.46 0.21
C PHE A 167 -8.27 26.52 -0.80
N ARG A 168 -7.55 26.07 -1.82
CA ARG A 168 -7.09 26.87 -2.95
C ARG A 168 -8.26 27.63 -3.54
N GLN A 169 -8.12 28.95 -3.60
CA GLN A 169 -9.12 29.84 -4.19
C GLN A 169 -8.75 30.12 -5.64
N HIS A 170 -9.71 29.97 -6.54
CA HIS A 170 -9.58 30.32 -7.94
C HIS A 170 -10.50 31.51 -8.25
N LYS A 171 -9.96 32.55 -8.88
CA LYS A 171 -10.69 33.77 -9.26
C LYS A 171 -10.80 33.84 -10.77
N GLY A 172 -11.93 34.33 -11.26
CA GLY A 172 -12.22 34.50 -12.68
C GLY A 172 -13.72 34.59 -12.93
N GLU A 173 -14.11 35.15 -14.06
CA GLU A 173 -15.52 35.17 -14.47
C GLU A 173 -16.02 33.74 -14.70
N GLY A 174 -17.19 33.40 -14.16
CA GLY A 174 -17.78 32.07 -14.28
C GLY A 174 -17.12 30.95 -13.46
N VAL A 175 -16.07 31.26 -12.67
CA VAL A 175 -15.43 30.29 -11.76
C VAL A 175 -16.28 30.15 -10.50
N TYR A 176 -16.63 28.92 -10.14
CA TYR A 176 -17.25 28.62 -8.85
C TYR A 176 -16.70 27.31 -8.27
N GLN A 177 -16.90 27.11 -6.96
CA GLN A 177 -16.40 25.96 -6.24
C GLN A 177 -17.53 25.09 -5.69
N ILE A 178 -17.35 23.77 -5.79
CA ILE A 178 -18.31 22.79 -5.27
C ILE A 178 -17.61 21.99 -4.16
N PRO A 179 -18.09 22.10 -2.89
CA PRO A 179 -17.66 21.20 -1.82
C PRO A 179 -18.39 19.87 -1.89
N VAL A 180 -17.65 18.77 -1.75
CA VAL A 180 -18.21 17.44 -1.46
C VAL A 180 -17.47 16.85 -0.27
N GLY A 181 -18.20 16.46 0.78
CA GLY A 181 -17.62 15.94 2.02
C GLY A 181 -17.26 17.02 3.06
N PRO A 182 -16.65 16.66 4.20
CA PRO A 182 -16.20 15.30 4.56
C PRO A 182 -17.36 14.36 4.94
N VAL A 183 -18.54 14.91 5.23
CA VAL A 183 -19.80 14.17 5.39
C VAL A 183 -20.59 14.29 4.10
N HIS A 184 -20.95 13.17 3.49
CA HIS A 184 -21.68 13.12 2.22
C HIS A 184 -22.80 12.07 2.28
N ALA A 185 -23.75 12.11 1.34
CA ALA A 185 -25.03 11.40 1.35
C ALA A 185 -24.94 9.86 1.12
N GLY A 186 -23.80 9.22 1.39
CA GLY A 186 -23.59 7.78 1.19
C GLY A 186 -22.81 7.13 2.33
N ILE A 187 -22.77 5.79 2.34
CA ILE A 187 -21.96 5.01 3.29
C ILE A 187 -20.53 4.91 2.74
N ILE A 188 -19.79 6.02 2.86
CA ILE A 188 -18.37 6.10 2.51
C ILE A 188 -17.60 6.73 3.67
N GLU A 189 -16.32 6.41 3.77
CA GLU A 189 -15.43 7.01 4.76
C GLU A 189 -15.13 8.49 4.42
N PRO A 190 -14.77 9.30 5.42
CA PRO A 190 -14.72 10.76 5.26
C PRO A 190 -13.54 11.21 4.39
N GLY A 191 -13.87 11.99 3.36
CA GLY A 191 -12.91 12.75 2.56
C GLY A 191 -13.59 13.97 1.96
N HIS A 192 -12.84 15.06 1.82
CA HIS A 192 -13.33 16.32 1.28
C HIS A 192 -12.70 16.57 -0.09
N PHE A 193 -13.55 16.85 -1.07
CA PHE A 193 -13.19 17.14 -2.44
C PHE A 193 -13.66 18.54 -2.77
N ARG A 194 -12.72 19.44 -3.06
CA ARG A 194 -13.02 20.82 -3.46
C ARG A 194 -12.82 20.97 -4.96
N PHE A 195 -13.91 20.91 -5.70
CA PHE A 195 -13.89 21.13 -7.15
C PHE A 195 -13.89 22.63 -7.45
N SER A 196 -13.11 23.04 -8.44
CA SER A 196 -13.23 24.34 -9.09
C SER A 196 -13.59 24.13 -10.54
N VAL A 197 -14.66 24.80 -10.97
CA VAL A 197 -15.35 24.54 -12.24
C VAL A 197 -15.56 25.85 -13.00
N ILE A 198 -15.51 25.78 -14.33
CA ILE A 198 -15.94 26.85 -15.24
C ILE A 198 -16.98 26.23 -16.18
N GLY A 199 -18.25 26.61 -16.03
CA GLY A 199 -19.34 25.90 -16.69
C GLY A 199 -19.54 24.51 -16.10
N GLU A 200 -19.20 23.45 -16.83
CA GLU A 200 -19.28 22.05 -16.35
C GLU A 200 -17.91 21.36 -16.12
N PRO A 201 -16.88 21.62 -16.95
CA PRO A 201 -15.58 20.96 -16.79
C PRO A 201 -14.85 21.36 -15.50
N ILE A 202 -14.35 20.34 -14.79
CA ILE A 202 -13.46 20.50 -13.65
C ILE A 202 -12.08 20.93 -14.19
N PHE A 203 -11.57 22.07 -13.74
CA PHE A 203 -10.20 22.50 -14.08
C PHE A 203 -9.21 22.39 -12.91
N SER A 204 -9.72 22.17 -11.70
CA SER A 204 -8.91 21.94 -10.50
C SER A 204 -9.72 21.18 -9.46
N LEU A 205 -9.08 20.21 -8.81
CA LEU A 205 -9.59 19.50 -7.64
C LEU A 205 -8.51 19.58 -6.57
N GLU A 206 -8.90 19.91 -5.35
CA GLU A 206 -8.07 19.74 -4.17
C GLU A 206 -8.73 18.72 -3.24
N ILE A 207 -7.99 17.67 -2.89
CA ILE A 207 -8.45 16.66 -1.93
C ILE A 207 -7.93 16.97 -0.53
N ARG A 208 -8.76 16.71 0.47
CA ARG A 208 -8.38 16.68 1.86
C ARG A 208 -8.88 15.38 2.48
N LEU A 209 -7.96 14.57 2.98
CA LEU A 209 -8.21 13.23 3.55
C LEU A 209 -7.83 13.22 5.04
N PHE A 210 -7.55 12.05 5.61
CA PHE A 210 -7.04 11.90 6.97
C PHE A 210 -7.99 12.36 8.08
N TYR A 211 -9.30 12.29 7.82
CA TYR A 211 -10.33 12.67 8.79
C TYR A 211 -10.51 11.63 9.91
N LYS A 212 -10.03 10.40 9.73
CA LYS A 212 -10.23 9.29 10.66
C LYS A 212 -8.93 8.53 10.92
N HIS A 213 -7.83 9.22 11.21
CA HIS A 213 -6.57 8.59 11.56
C HIS A 213 -6.72 7.62 12.75
N ARG A 214 -6.37 6.34 12.57
CA ARG A 214 -6.69 5.27 13.55
C ARG A 214 -5.57 4.95 14.52
N GLY A 215 -4.34 5.43 14.28
CA GLY A 215 -3.20 5.19 15.15
C GLY A 215 -2.75 3.73 15.19
N ILE A 216 -3.01 2.96 14.13
CA ILE A 216 -2.63 1.54 13.97
C ILE A 216 -1.14 1.34 14.25
N GLU A 217 -0.31 2.23 13.74
CA GLU A 217 1.14 2.18 13.94
C GLU A 217 1.54 2.35 15.41
N LYS A 218 0.93 3.32 16.11
CA LYS A 218 1.16 3.56 17.53
C LYS A 218 0.58 2.45 18.41
N LEU A 219 -0.57 1.89 18.00
CA LEU A 219 -1.21 0.76 18.67
C LEU A 219 -0.36 -0.51 18.60
N ALA A 220 0.47 -0.68 17.57
CA ALA A 220 1.37 -1.83 17.47
C ALA A 220 2.58 -1.76 18.42
N GLU A 221 2.99 -0.57 18.85
CA GLU A 221 4.13 -0.41 19.75
C GLU A 221 3.89 -1.13 21.09
N GLY A 222 4.92 -1.84 21.56
CA GLY A 222 4.90 -2.57 22.83
C GLY A 222 4.15 -3.91 22.80
N LYS A 223 3.66 -4.36 21.64
CA LYS A 223 2.95 -5.65 21.50
C LYS A 223 3.82 -6.73 20.89
N ASN A 224 3.44 -7.98 21.12
CA ASN A 224 4.04 -9.10 20.41
C ASN A 224 3.60 -9.05 18.94
N PRO A 225 4.48 -9.42 17.98
CA PRO A 225 4.13 -9.54 16.57
C PRO A 225 2.87 -10.37 16.30
N SER A 226 2.62 -11.45 17.05
CA SER A 226 1.43 -12.27 16.93
C SER A 226 0.12 -11.50 17.16
N GLU A 227 0.11 -10.55 18.10
CA GLU A 227 -1.03 -9.67 18.41
C GLU A 227 -1.19 -8.59 17.33
N CYS A 228 -0.08 -8.10 16.78
CA CYS A 228 -0.07 -7.08 15.73
C CYS A 228 -0.63 -7.55 14.39
N VAL A 229 -0.74 -8.87 14.15
CA VAL A 229 -1.39 -9.39 12.93
C VAL A 229 -2.83 -8.89 12.80
N ALA A 230 -3.59 -8.87 13.90
CA ALA A 230 -4.98 -8.39 13.88
C ALA A 230 -5.06 -6.88 13.55
N LEU A 231 -4.05 -6.10 13.98
CA LEU A 231 -3.93 -4.70 13.60
C LEU A 231 -3.59 -4.55 12.11
N ALA A 232 -2.69 -5.39 11.58
CA ALA A 232 -2.35 -5.40 10.17
C ALA A 232 -3.57 -5.79 9.30
N GLU A 233 -4.36 -6.79 9.68
CA GLU A 233 -5.61 -7.16 9.00
C GLU A 233 -6.65 -6.02 9.00
N ALA A 234 -6.60 -5.15 10.01
CA ALA A 234 -7.50 -4.01 10.15
C ALA A 234 -7.07 -2.77 9.34
N VAL A 235 -5.89 -2.77 8.70
CA VAL A 235 -5.39 -1.65 7.87
C VAL A 235 -6.39 -1.29 6.76
N SER A 236 -6.93 -2.26 6.02
CA SER A 236 -8.07 -2.06 5.13
C SER A 236 -8.90 -3.33 5.05
N GLY A 237 -10.23 -3.21 5.11
CA GLY A 237 -11.12 -4.39 5.20
C GLY A 237 -11.17 -5.26 3.95
N ASP A 238 -10.71 -4.75 2.82
CA ASP A 238 -10.65 -5.40 1.52
C ASP A 238 -9.21 -5.68 1.04
N GLU A 239 -8.24 -5.49 1.94
CA GLU A 239 -6.81 -5.82 1.77
C GLU A 239 -6.27 -6.47 3.05
N SER A 240 -7.12 -7.15 3.81
CA SER A 240 -6.76 -7.76 5.10
C SER A 240 -5.66 -8.81 4.95
N MET A 241 -5.75 -9.66 3.93
CA MET A 241 -4.75 -10.71 3.67
C MET A 241 -3.42 -10.11 3.22
N ALA A 242 -3.43 -9.15 2.30
CA ALA A 242 -2.22 -8.47 1.83
C ALA A 242 -1.47 -7.77 2.95
N ASN A 243 -2.18 -7.04 3.82
CA ASN A 243 -1.57 -6.35 4.94
C ASN A 243 -1.03 -7.31 6.01
N ALA A 244 -1.77 -8.39 6.31
CA ALA A 244 -1.31 -9.42 7.24
C ALA A 244 -0.05 -10.14 6.70
N ALA A 245 -0.04 -10.51 5.43
CA ALA A 245 1.10 -11.14 4.78
C ALA A 245 2.33 -10.21 4.80
N GLY A 246 2.16 -8.94 4.45
CA GLY A 246 3.25 -7.96 4.47
C GLY A 246 3.86 -7.81 5.86
N PHE A 247 3.03 -7.62 6.89
CA PHE A 247 3.50 -7.55 8.27
C PHE A 247 4.24 -8.83 8.70
N CYS A 248 3.64 -10.02 8.50
CA CYS A 248 4.25 -11.28 8.88
C CYS A 248 5.58 -11.53 8.15
N MET A 249 5.67 -11.20 6.86
CA MET A 249 6.91 -11.34 6.10
C MET A 249 8.04 -10.44 6.63
N ALA A 250 7.71 -9.20 7.03
CA ALA A 250 8.72 -8.32 7.64
C ALA A 250 9.24 -8.92 8.96
N VAL A 251 8.35 -9.43 9.81
CA VAL A 251 8.72 -10.11 11.07
C VAL A 251 9.54 -11.37 10.80
N GLU A 252 9.11 -12.21 9.86
CA GLU A 252 9.81 -13.44 9.45
C GLU A 252 11.24 -13.15 9.00
N GLN A 253 11.45 -12.08 8.24
CA GLN A 253 12.76 -11.63 7.79
C GLN A 253 13.64 -11.14 8.94
N VAL A 254 13.09 -10.39 9.90
CA VAL A 254 13.84 -9.97 11.11
C VAL A 254 14.30 -11.19 11.91
N CYS A 255 13.43 -12.18 12.06
CA CYS A 255 13.68 -13.37 12.87
C CYS A 255 14.42 -14.50 12.11
N GLY A 256 14.69 -14.35 10.81
CA GLY A 256 15.30 -15.39 9.99
C GLY A 256 14.44 -16.66 9.85
N ILE A 257 13.13 -16.53 9.97
CA ILE A 257 12.19 -17.66 9.93
C ILE A 257 12.00 -18.13 8.50
N LYS A 258 12.20 -19.42 8.26
CA LYS A 258 11.88 -20.06 6.98
C LYS A 258 10.45 -20.59 7.01
N VAL A 259 9.57 -19.96 6.24
CA VAL A 259 8.17 -20.37 6.11
C VAL A 259 8.08 -21.67 5.29
N PRO A 260 7.30 -22.68 5.71
CA PRO A 260 7.10 -23.90 4.93
C PRO A 260 6.51 -23.62 3.54
N GLU A 261 6.94 -24.36 2.51
CA GLU A 261 6.48 -24.16 1.12
C GLU A 261 4.94 -24.27 1.00
N ARG A 262 4.33 -25.20 1.73
CA ARG A 262 2.87 -25.35 1.77
C ARG A 262 2.20 -24.06 2.24
N ALA A 263 2.71 -23.45 3.31
CA ALA A 263 2.19 -22.18 3.82
C ALA A 263 2.39 -21.03 2.83
N GLU A 264 3.54 -20.94 2.15
CA GLU A 264 3.79 -19.92 1.13
C GLU A 264 2.80 -20.03 -0.04
N ARG A 265 2.53 -21.24 -0.54
CA ARG A 265 1.56 -21.47 -1.61
C ARG A 265 0.14 -21.14 -1.17
N LEU A 266 -0.26 -21.55 0.03
CA LEU A 266 -1.59 -21.24 0.56
C LEU A 266 -1.78 -19.74 0.83
N ARG A 267 -0.75 -19.03 1.32
CA ARG A 267 -0.76 -17.56 1.42
C ARG A 267 -0.99 -16.91 0.06
N ALA A 268 -0.30 -17.37 -0.99
CA ALA A 268 -0.49 -16.85 -2.34
C ALA A 268 -1.91 -17.12 -2.88
N VAL A 269 -2.48 -18.31 -2.61
CA VAL A 269 -3.89 -18.59 -2.95
C VAL A 269 -4.83 -17.60 -2.28
N MET A 270 -4.65 -17.32 -0.99
CA MET A 270 -5.48 -16.36 -0.25
C MET A 270 -5.30 -14.92 -0.75
N LEU A 271 -4.08 -14.51 -1.08
CA LEU A 271 -3.80 -13.20 -1.68
C LEU A 271 -4.52 -13.03 -3.03
N GLU A 272 -4.56 -14.07 -3.86
CA GLU A 272 -5.24 -14.02 -5.16
C GLU A 272 -6.77 -14.13 -5.02
N LEU A 273 -7.31 -14.84 -4.02
CA LEU A 273 -8.73 -14.80 -3.67
C LEU A 273 -9.16 -13.40 -3.19
N GLU A 274 -8.32 -12.74 -2.38
CA GLU A 274 -8.51 -11.34 -1.99
C GLU A 274 -8.55 -10.41 -3.20
N ARG A 275 -7.62 -10.59 -4.14
CA ARG A 275 -7.60 -9.85 -5.40
C ARG A 275 -8.89 -10.03 -6.18
N ILE A 276 -9.38 -11.26 -6.32
CA ILE A 276 -10.62 -11.53 -7.05
C ILE A 276 -11.82 -10.81 -6.42
N TYR A 277 -12.08 -10.99 -5.12
CA TYR A 277 -13.27 -10.37 -4.52
C TYR A 277 -13.18 -8.84 -4.46
N SER A 278 -11.97 -8.29 -4.35
CA SER A 278 -11.73 -6.85 -4.31
C SER A 278 -12.03 -6.25 -5.68
N LEU A 279 -11.43 -6.80 -6.74
CA LEU A 279 -11.61 -6.34 -8.11
C LEU A 279 -13.03 -6.58 -8.65
N LEU A 280 -13.74 -7.63 -8.23
CA LEU A 280 -15.16 -7.80 -8.56
C LEU A 280 -16.01 -6.65 -7.98
N GLY A 281 -15.69 -6.20 -6.75
CA GLY A 281 -16.31 -5.03 -6.15
C GLY A 281 -16.06 -3.75 -6.96
N ASP A 282 -14.89 -3.63 -7.58
CA ASP A 282 -14.53 -2.50 -8.43
C ASP A 282 -15.33 -2.52 -9.74
N LEU A 283 -15.36 -3.67 -10.43
CA LEU A 283 -16.12 -3.85 -11.67
C LEU A 283 -17.61 -3.56 -11.45
N ALA A 284 -18.17 -4.09 -10.37
CA ALA A 284 -19.56 -3.83 -9.99
C ALA A 284 -19.80 -2.35 -9.70
N GLY A 285 -18.93 -1.73 -8.89
CA GLY A 285 -19.08 -0.33 -8.49
C GLY A 285 -18.97 0.65 -9.66
N MET A 286 -18.03 0.42 -10.59
CA MET A 286 -17.95 1.26 -11.79
C MET A 286 -19.24 1.20 -12.62
N ALA A 287 -19.91 0.05 -12.69
CA ALA A 287 -21.22 -0.06 -13.35
C ALA A 287 -22.36 0.62 -12.55
N VAL A 288 -22.32 0.56 -11.22
CA VAL A 288 -23.30 1.25 -10.36
C VAL A 288 -23.21 2.76 -10.53
N ASP A 289 -22.00 3.32 -10.58
CA ASP A 289 -21.78 4.78 -10.61
C ASP A 289 -22.20 5.43 -11.93
N VAL A 290 -22.43 4.63 -12.98
CA VAL A 290 -23.09 5.08 -14.22
C VAL A 290 -24.59 4.77 -14.27
N GLY A 291 -25.14 4.17 -13.22
CA GLY A 291 -26.57 3.82 -13.10
C GLY A 291 -26.96 2.43 -13.63
N PHE A 292 -26.00 1.54 -13.89
CA PHE A 292 -26.23 0.23 -14.55
C PHE A 292 -26.26 -0.93 -13.55
N ALA A 293 -27.23 -0.92 -12.63
CA ALA A 293 -27.36 -1.93 -11.57
C ALA A 293 -27.49 -3.38 -12.12
N LEU A 294 -28.16 -3.55 -13.26
CA LEU A 294 -28.30 -4.85 -13.93
C LEU A 294 -26.94 -5.42 -14.38
N VAL A 295 -26.03 -4.57 -14.86
CA VAL A 295 -24.66 -4.96 -15.25
C VAL A 295 -23.82 -5.25 -14.01
N ALA A 296 -24.04 -4.51 -12.92
CA ALA A 296 -23.31 -4.70 -11.67
C ALA A 296 -23.65 -6.00 -10.93
N SER A 297 -24.91 -6.45 -10.98
CA SER A 297 -25.42 -7.54 -10.15
C SER A 297 -24.67 -8.87 -10.32
N PRO A 298 -24.33 -9.33 -11.54
CA PRO A 298 -23.53 -10.55 -11.72
C PRO A 298 -22.16 -10.48 -11.02
N PHE A 299 -21.48 -9.34 -11.04
CA PHE A 299 -20.20 -9.18 -10.34
C PHE A 299 -20.36 -9.24 -8.81
N PHE A 300 -21.46 -8.69 -8.27
CA PHE A 300 -21.76 -8.82 -6.84
C PHE A 300 -22.07 -10.26 -6.42
N ILE A 301 -22.81 -11.01 -7.25
CA ILE A 301 -23.08 -12.43 -7.01
C ILE A 301 -21.78 -13.24 -6.98
N LEU A 302 -20.92 -13.03 -7.98
CA LEU A 302 -19.60 -13.68 -8.04
C LEU A 302 -18.73 -13.34 -6.83
N ARG A 303 -18.77 -12.08 -6.37
CA ARG A 303 -18.05 -11.64 -5.18
C ARG A 303 -18.54 -12.37 -3.92
N GLU A 304 -19.85 -12.53 -3.78
CA GLU A 304 -20.46 -13.28 -2.68
C GLU A 304 -20.06 -14.76 -2.70
N GLU A 305 -20.03 -15.39 -3.88
CA GLU A 305 -19.59 -16.77 -4.06
C GLU A 305 -18.14 -16.97 -3.59
N VAL A 306 -17.24 -16.03 -3.92
CA VAL A 306 -15.85 -16.05 -3.45
C VAL A 306 -15.79 -15.86 -1.92
N PHE A 307 -16.62 -15.01 -1.32
CA PHE A 307 -16.67 -14.89 0.15
C PHE A 307 -17.07 -16.18 0.85
N ARG A 308 -18.03 -16.93 0.29
CA ARG A 308 -18.43 -18.24 0.82
C ARG A 308 -17.30 -19.26 0.69
N LEU A 309 -16.55 -19.24 -0.41
CA LEU A 309 -15.34 -20.05 -0.56
C LEU A 309 -14.29 -19.69 0.50
N ASN A 310 -14.01 -18.40 0.71
CA ASN A 310 -13.07 -17.93 1.72
C ASN A 310 -13.46 -18.40 3.13
N GLU A 311 -14.73 -18.29 3.48
CA GLU A 311 -15.28 -18.78 4.75
C GLU A 311 -15.10 -20.29 4.89
N LYS A 312 -15.35 -21.06 3.84
CA LYS A 312 -15.12 -22.51 3.84
C LYS A 312 -13.65 -22.88 4.01
N LEU A 313 -12.73 -22.13 3.39
CA LEU A 313 -11.29 -22.40 3.45
C LEU A 313 -10.68 -21.99 4.81
N THR A 314 -11.09 -20.85 5.36
CA THR A 314 -10.39 -20.20 6.48
C THR A 314 -11.25 -19.98 7.72
N GLY A 315 -12.57 -20.04 7.59
CA GLY A 315 -13.52 -19.61 8.61
C GLY A 315 -13.79 -18.09 8.60
N SER A 316 -13.26 -17.36 7.61
CA SER A 316 -13.45 -15.92 7.47
C SER A 316 -13.72 -15.53 6.03
N ARG A 317 -14.79 -14.76 5.81
CA ARG A 317 -15.14 -14.23 4.49
C ARG A 317 -14.06 -13.28 3.95
N PHE A 318 -13.36 -12.58 4.85
CA PHE A 318 -12.28 -11.64 4.53
C PHE A 318 -10.88 -12.20 4.81
N LEU A 319 -10.75 -13.54 4.94
CA LEU A 319 -9.46 -14.22 5.12
C LEU A 319 -8.68 -13.77 6.37
N ARG A 320 -9.40 -13.31 7.40
CA ARG A 320 -8.82 -12.86 8.68
C ARG A 320 -8.54 -14.01 9.63
N GLY A 321 -7.54 -13.83 10.49
CA GLY A 321 -7.19 -14.71 11.59
C GLY A 321 -6.44 -15.98 11.18
N ILE A 322 -6.15 -16.17 9.89
CA ILE A 322 -5.47 -17.36 9.36
C ILE A 322 -3.95 -17.18 9.24
N THR A 323 -3.50 -15.98 8.88
CA THR A 323 -2.10 -15.65 8.67
C THR A 323 -1.40 -15.45 10.01
N PHE A 324 -0.14 -15.87 10.11
CA PHE A 324 0.64 -15.81 11.34
C PHE A 324 2.14 -15.69 11.04
N PRO A 325 2.98 -15.00 11.85
CA PRO A 325 4.41 -15.03 11.65
C PRO A 325 4.93 -16.48 11.59
N GLY A 326 5.66 -16.81 10.53
CA GLY A 326 6.19 -18.15 10.21
C GLY A 326 5.24 -19.08 9.46
N GLY A 327 4.05 -18.64 9.08
CA GLY A 327 3.15 -19.41 8.20
C GLY A 327 1.68 -19.10 8.41
N LEU A 328 0.90 -20.13 8.76
CA LEU A 328 -0.54 -20.07 9.00
C LEU A 328 -0.86 -20.63 10.38
N LYS A 329 -1.90 -20.11 11.04
CA LYS A 329 -2.36 -20.63 12.35
C LYS A 329 -2.93 -22.04 12.27
N LYS A 330 -3.54 -22.39 11.14
CA LYS A 330 -4.14 -23.70 10.88
C LYS A 330 -4.03 -24.03 9.40
N ASP A 331 -3.99 -25.31 9.08
CA ASP A 331 -4.01 -25.77 7.69
C ASP A 331 -5.42 -25.66 7.10
N ILE A 332 -5.50 -25.64 5.77
CA ILE A 332 -6.75 -25.64 5.02
C ILE A 332 -7.18 -27.09 4.79
N PRO A 333 -8.46 -27.45 5.04
CA PRO A 333 -8.94 -28.80 4.83
C PRO A 333 -8.73 -29.28 3.39
N GLU A 334 -8.11 -30.45 3.21
CA GLU A 334 -7.87 -31.06 1.90
C GLU A 334 -9.16 -31.26 1.08
N SER A 335 -10.29 -31.53 1.75
CA SER A 335 -11.61 -31.59 1.09
C SER A 335 -12.00 -30.26 0.45
N ALA A 336 -11.75 -29.14 1.12
CA ALA A 336 -12.05 -27.80 0.60
C ALA A 336 -11.10 -27.40 -0.53
N LEU A 337 -9.80 -27.78 -0.45
CA LEU A 337 -8.84 -27.54 -1.53
C LEU A 337 -9.23 -28.25 -2.84
N LYS A 338 -9.77 -29.46 -2.75
CA LYS A 338 -10.21 -30.25 -3.92
C LYS A 338 -11.40 -29.62 -4.67
N GLU A 339 -12.16 -28.75 -4.04
CA GLU A 339 -13.31 -28.08 -4.66
C GLU A 339 -12.93 -26.82 -5.46
N ILE A 340 -11.74 -26.26 -5.20
CA ILE A 340 -11.27 -25.02 -5.83
C ILE A 340 -11.31 -25.12 -7.37
N PRO A 341 -10.80 -26.18 -8.03
CA PRO A 341 -10.81 -26.24 -9.48
C PRO A 341 -12.22 -26.23 -10.09
N GLU A 342 -13.16 -26.97 -9.49
CA GLU A 342 -14.54 -27.02 -9.97
C GLU A 342 -15.24 -25.66 -9.78
N PHE A 343 -15.06 -25.04 -8.61
CA PHE A 343 -15.56 -23.70 -8.32
C PHE A 343 -15.03 -22.69 -9.33
N LEU A 344 -13.71 -22.62 -9.53
CA LEU A 344 -13.08 -21.67 -10.42
C LEU A 344 -13.48 -21.89 -11.89
N GLY A 345 -13.74 -23.13 -12.30
CA GLY A 345 -14.27 -23.43 -13.63
C GLY A 345 -15.69 -22.87 -13.84
N LYS A 346 -16.58 -22.99 -12.84
CA LYS A 346 -17.92 -22.38 -12.89
C LYS A 346 -17.84 -20.85 -12.83
N PHE A 347 -17.06 -20.32 -11.90
CA PHE A 347 -16.78 -18.90 -11.73
C PHE A 347 -16.32 -18.26 -13.04
N SER A 348 -15.34 -18.86 -13.73
CA SER A 348 -14.77 -18.29 -14.95
C SER A 348 -15.82 -18.13 -16.06
N ARG A 349 -16.69 -19.12 -16.27
CA ARG A 349 -17.77 -19.02 -17.26
C ARG A 349 -18.77 -17.91 -16.93
N SER A 350 -19.16 -17.82 -15.67
CA SER A 350 -20.07 -16.78 -15.18
C SER A 350 -19.44 -15.39 -15.27
N PHE A 351 -18.15 -15.28 -14.94
CA PHE A 351 -17.37 -14.05 -15.05
C PHE A 351 -17.25 -13.58 -16.50
N GLU A 352 -16.91 -14.45 -17.44
CA GLU A 352 -16.85 -14.07 -18.86
C GLU A 352 -18.23 -13.64 -19.40
N SER A 353 -19.30 -14.32 -19.00
CA SER A 353 -20.67 -13.91 -19.36
C SER A 353 -21.03 -12.52 -18.78
N ALA A 354 -20.64 -12.22 -17.55
CA ALA A 354 -20.84 -10.91 -16.94
C ALA A 354 -20.01 -9.82 -17.63
N TYR A 355 -18.72 -10.09 -17.85
CA TYR A 355 -17.80 -9.18 -18.51
C TYR A 355 -18.23 -8.86 -19.94
N ASN A 356 -18.59 -9.86 -20.74
CA ASN A 356 -19.05 -9.67 -22.12
C ASN A 356 -20.35 -8.86 -22.19
N ARG A 357 -21.27 -9.03 -21.23
CA ARG A 357 -22.47 -8.18 -21.13
C ARG A 357 -22.13 -6.74 -20.79
N ALA A 358 -21.17 -6.51 -19.91
CA ALA A 358 -20.71 -5.16 -19.60
C ALA A 358 -20.04 -4.49 -20.82
N THR A 359 -19.14 -5.20 -21.50
CA THR A 359 -18.36 -4.62 -22.60
C THR A 359 -19.10 -4.51 -23.93
N SER A 360 -20.23 -5.23 -24.10
CA SER A 360 -21.13 -5.06 -25.24
C SER A 360 -22.16 -3.94 -25.07
N SER A 361 -22.26 -3.35 -23.87
CA SER A 361 -23.17 -2.24 -23.59
C SER A 361 -22.58 -0.91 -24.05
N SER A 362 -23.02 -0.40 -25.20
CA SER A 362 -22.53 0.87 -25.76
C SER A 362 -22.69 2.05 -24.79
N SER A 363 -23.80 2.10 -24.07
CA SER A 363 -24.09 3.16 -23.08
C SER A 363 -23.16 3.13 -21.86
N LEU A 364 -22.63 1.96 -21.50
CA LEU A 364 -21.64 1.85 -20.43
C LEU A 364 -20.25 2.24 -20.94
N ILE A 365 -19.88 1.74 -22.13
CA ILE A 365 -18.59 2.04 -22.76
C ILE A 365 -18.44 3.55 -23.01
N ASP A 366 -19.51 4.22 -23.45
CA ASP A 366 -19.54 5.66 -23.69
C ASP A 366 -19.15 6.48 -22.45
N ARG A 367 -19.57 6.03 -21.25
CA ARG A 367 -19.21 6.67 -19.97
C ARG A 367 -17.81 6.31 -19.46
N PHE A 368 -17.18 5.26 -19.97
CA PHE A 368 -15.90 4.76 -19.46
C PHE A 368 -14.71 5.22 -20.32
N VAL A 369 -14.91 5.29 -21.63
CA VAL A 369 -13.87 5.66 -22.58
C VAL A 369 -13.62 7.16 -22.48
N THR A 370 -12.34 7.57 -22.49
CA THR A 370 -11.89 8.97 -22.31
C THR A 370 -12.16 9.63 -20.96
N THR A 371 -12.98 9.04 -20.09
CA THR A 371 -13.22 9.55 -18.73
C THR A 371 -12.08 9.21 -17.79
N GLY A 372 -11.69 10.15 -16.92
CA GLY A 372 -10.77 9.86 -15.82
C GLY A 372 -9.34 9.49 -16.25
N VAL A 373 -8.79 10.14 -17.28
CA VAL A 373 -7.49 9.80 -17.86
C VAL A 373 -6.33 10.15 -16.92
N ILE A 374 -5.51 9.15 -16.60
CA ILE A 374 -4.23 9.34 -15.90
C ILE A 374 -3.10 9.20 -16.92
N LYS A 375 -2.27 10.23 -17.01
CA LYS A 375 -1.14 10.24 -17.96
C LYS A 375 0.06 9.48 -17.40
N LYS A 376 0.84 8.86 -18.29
CA LYS A 376 2.00 8.05 -17.94
C LYS A 376 3.07 8.84 -17.18
N GLU A 377 3.21 10.13 -17.48
CA GLU A 377 4.23 11.00 -16.90
C GLU A 377 4.01 11.23 -15.39
N LEU A 378 2.79 11.00 -14.88
CA LEU A 378 2.46 11.13 -13.47
C LEU A 378 2.88 9.91 -12.63
N ILE A 379 3.20 8.78 -13.26
CA ILE A 379 3.46 7.51 -12.55
C ILE A 379 4.68 7.61 -11.65
N SER A 380 5.82 8.06 -12.18
CA SER A 380 7.07 8.14 -11.39
C SER A 380 7.03 9.26 -10.34
N PRO A 381 6.62 10.51 -10.67
CA PRO A 381 6.61 11.61 -9.70
C PRO A 381 5.67 11.38 -8.50
N LEU A 382 4.53 10.71 -8.71
CA LEU A 382 3.56 10.40 -7.66
C LEU A 382 3.73 8.98 -7.09
N ASN A 383 4.70 8.20 -7.59
CA ASN A 383 4.87 6.78 -7.27
C ASN A 383 3.54 5.99 -7.39
N LEU A 384 2.83 6.15 -8.50
CA LEU A 384 1.60 5.40 -8.76
C LEU A 384 1.93 3.92 -8.94
N THR A 385 1.11 3.04 -8.35
CA THR A 385 1.31 1.58 -8.43
C THR A 385 0.01 0.83 -8.73
N GLY A 386 0.12 -0.46 -9.01
CA GLY A 386 -1.03 -1.35 -9.19
C GLY A 386 -1.80 -1.13 -10.49
N PRO A 387 -3.10 -1.49 -10.50
CA PRO A 387 -3.96 -1.39 -11.69
C PRO A 387 -3.99 0.01 -12.30
N ILE A 388 -3.88 1.07 -11.49
CA ILE A 388 -3.91 2.46 -11.95
C ILE A 388 -2.68 2.78 -12.80
N ALA A 389 -1.49 2.40 -12.33
CA ALA A 389 -0.25 2.58 -13.06
C ALA A 389 -0.21 1.69 -14.32
N ARG A 390 -0.67 0.43 -14.22
CA ARG A 390 -0.73 -0.51 -15.34
C ARG A 390 -1.72 -0.10 -16.43
N ALA A 391 -2.84 0.53 -16.06
CA ALA A 391 -3.78 1.10 -17.02
C ALA A 391 -3.20 2.27 -17.83
N SER A 392 -2.18 2.93 -17.26
CA SER A 392 -1.55 4.16 -17.77
C SER A 392 -0.17 3.91 -18.39
N GLY A 393 0.22 2.64 -18.58
CA GLY A 393 1.43 2.25 -19.32
C GLY A 393 2.67 1.93 -18.49
N SER A 394 2.54 1.74 -17.17
CA SER A 394 3.60 1.15 -16.34
C SER A 394 3.53 -0.38 -16.39
N SER A 395 4.69 -1.04 -16.39
CA SER A 395 4.77 -2.50 -16.24
C SER A 395 4.82 -2.94 -14.78
N SER A 396 4.88 -2.01 -13.81
CA SER A 396 5.21 -2.36 -12.44
C SER A 396 4.15 -3.23 -11.75
N ASP A 397 4.63 -4.30 -11.13
CA ASP A 397 3.86 -5.21 -10.28
C ASP A 397 4.85 -5.87 -9.32
N THR A 398 4.64 -5.73 -8.02
CA THR A 398 5.57 -6.25 -7.01
C THR A 398 5.75 -7.78 -7.13
N ARG A 399 4.73 -8.51 -7.58
CA ARG A 399 4.79 -9.97 -7.78
C ARG A 399 5.73 -10.38 -8.92
N LEU A 400 6.03 -9.45 -9.83
CA LEU A 400 6.91 -9.66 -10.98
C LEU A 400 8.28 -9.03 -10.76
N ASP A 401 8.28 -7.76 -10.35
CA ASP A 401 9.51 -6.97 -10.22
C ASP A 401 10.34 -7.37 -8.99
N ARG A 402 9.67 -7.82 -7.92
CA ARG A 402 10.27 -8.17 -6.61
C ARG A 402 9.53 -9.37 -6.00
N PRO A 403 9.57 -10.54 -6.65
CA PRO A 403 8.75 -11.68 -6.26
C PRO A 403 9.07 -12.15 -4.84
N TYR A 404 8.03 -12.50 -4.09
CA TYR A 404 8.10 -12.92 -2.69
C TYR A 404 7.26 -14.18 -2.47
N GLY A 405 7.59 -14.94 -1.43
CA GLY A 405 6.94 -16.22 -1.12
C GLY A 405 6.84 -17.11 -2.37
N ALA A 406 5.64 -17.65 -2.62
CA ALA A 406 5.38 -18.49 -3.79
C ALA A 406 5.47 -17.75 -5.14
N TYR A 407 5.33 -16.42 -5.20
CA TYR A 407 5.43 -15.68 -6.47
C TYR A 407 6.82 -15.78 -7.13
N ARG A 408 7.86 -16.20 -6.38
CA ARG A 408 9.19 -16.50 -6.93
C ARG A 408 9.17 -17.63 -7.97
N ASN A 409 8.27 -18.60 -7.79
CA ASN A 409 8.13 -19.76 -8.67
C ASN A 409 6.82 -19.72 -9.49
N PHE A 410 5.85 -18.91 -9.06
CA PHE A 410 4.53 -18.83 -9.66
C PHE A 410 4.21 -17.40 -10.10
N THR A 411 4.66 -17.06 -11.29
CA THR A 411 4.49 -15.73 -11.90
C THR A 411 3.07 -15.54 -12.45
N PRO A 412 2.31 -14.50 -12.05
CA PRO A 412 1.02 -14.18 -12.67
C PRO A 412 1.18 -13.73 -14.13
N GLU A 413 0.13 -13.88 -14.92
CA GLU A 413 0.08 -13.28 -16.26
C GLU A 413 0.09 -11.75 -16.16
N HIS A 414 0.89 -11.11 -17.00
CA HIS A 414 1.04 -9.65 -17.03
C HIS A 414 0.10 -9.01 -18.04
N CYS A 415 -0.54 -7.90 -17.66
CA CYS A 415 -1.39 -7.11 -18.54
C CYS A 415 -1.08 -5.62 -18.37
N LEU A 416 -1.04 -4.89 -19.49
CA LEU A 416 -0.84 -3.45 -19.52
C LEU A 416 -1.80 -2.79 -20.51
N ARG A 417 -2.15 -1.54 -20.23
CA ARG A 417 -2.86 -0.63 -21.14
C ARG A 417 -2.11 0.70 -21.19
N LYS A 418 -2.51 1.60 -22.08
CA LYS A 418 -1.79 2.86 -22.33
C LYS A 418 -2.68 4.10 -22.26
N LYS A 419 -4.02 3.96 -22.33
CA LYS A 419 -4.91 5.12 -22.40
C LYS A 419 -5.16 5.76 -21.02
N GLY A 420 -5.04 4.99 -19.94
CA GLY A 420 -5.20 5.51 -18.58
C GLY A 420 -6.62 5.97 -18.22
N ASP A 421 -7.62 5.70 -19.05
CA ASP A 421 -9.04 6.02 -18.78
C ASP A 421 -9.71 4.96 -17.88
N VAL A 422 -10.96 5.23 -17.48
CA VAL A 422 -11.78 4.30 -16.70
C VAL A 422 -11.90 2.96 -17.41
N PHE A 423 -12.09 2.95 -18.73
CA PHE A 423 -12.19 1.70 -19.51
C PHE A 423 -10.90 0.86 -19.43
N SER A 424 -9.73 1.48 -19.56
CA SER A 424 -8.45 0.79 -19.40
C SER A 424 -8.29 0.17 -18.01
N ARG A 425 -8.74 0.87 -16.96
CA ARG A 425 -8.75 0.33 -15.59
C ARG A 425 -9.73 -0.84 -15.46
N PHE A 426 -10.91 -0.76 -16.07
CA PHE A 426 -11.88 -1.85 -16.11
C PHE A 426 -11.29 -3.11 -16.76
N GLU A 427 -10.61 -2.97 -17.90
CA GLU A 427 -9.96 -4.08 -18.61
C GLU A 427 -8.79 -4.68 -17.82
N ILE A 428 -7.93 -3.86 -17.21
CA ILE A 428 -6.81 -4.34 -16.38
C ILE A 428 -7.34 -5.16 -15.20
N LYS A 429 -8.33 -4.64 -14.48
CA LYS A 429 -8.91 -5.34 -13.32
C LYS A 429 -9.57 -6.66 -13.73
N ALA A 430 -10.25 -6.70 -14.88
CA ALA A 430 -10.80 -7.93 -15.41
C ALA A 430 -9.71 -8.94 -15.83
N SER A 431 -8.60 -8.46 -16.41
CA SER A 431 -7.44 -9.29 -16.77
C SER A 431 -6.76 -9.87 -15.52
N GLU A 432 -6.65 -9.09 -14.45
CA GLU A 432 -6.09 -9.55 -13.18
C GLU A 432 -6.95 -10.62 -12.50
N ILE A 433 -8.28 -10.52 -12.60
CA ILE A 433 -9.17 -11.60 -12.11
C ILE A 433 -8.88 -12.91 -12.87
N ARG A 434 -8.73 -12.87 -14.20
CA ARG A 434 -8.39 -14.05 -15.01
C ARG A 434 -7.02 -14.62 -14.62
N ALA A 435 -6.02 -13.75 -14.49
CA ALA A 435 -4.67 -14.14 -14.09
C ALA A 435 -4.65 -14.78 -12.68
N ALA A 436 -5.41 -14.20 -11.74
CA ALA A 436 -5.55 -14.72 -10.38
C ALA A 436 -6.18 -16.12 -10.37
N VAL A 437 -7.24 -16.34 -11.16
CA VAL A 437 -7.88 -17.67 -11.30
C VAL A 437 -6.87 -18.70 -11.83
N GLY A 438 -6.17 -18.40 -12.92
CA GLY A 438 -5.18 -19.30 -13.50
C GLY A 438 -4.00 -19.56 -12.54
N LEU A 439 -3.61 -18.55 -11.78
CA LEU A 439 -2.55 -18.67 -10.77
C LEU A 439 -2.97 -19.54 -9.58
N ILE A 440 -4.21 -19.42 -9.07
CA ILE A 440 -4.72 -20.28 -7.99
C ILE A 440 -4.73 -21.75 -8.43
N LEU A 441 -5.13 -22.06 -9.67
CA LEU A 441 -5.09 -23.43 -10.18
C LEU A 441 -3.67 -24.00 -10.17
N ARG A 442 -2.67 -23.23 -10.64
CA ARG A 442 -1.26 -23.66 -10.58
C ARG A 442 -0.73 -23.75 -9.14
N LEU A 443 -1.13 -22.85 -8.26
CA LEU A 443 -0.71 -22.85 -6.86
C LEU A 443 -1.30 -24.02 -6.06
N THR A 444 -2.44 -24.57 -6.48
CA THR A 444 -3.08 -25.72 -5.84
C THR A 444 -2.71 -27.05 -6.51
N GLU A 445 -2.20 -27.02 -7.74
CA GLU A 445 -1.72 -28.21 -8.44
C GLU A 445 -0.50 -28.83 -7.73
N LYS A 446 -0.62 -30.10 -7.33
CA LYS A 446 0.44 -30.82 -6.59
C LYS A 446 0.95 -30.02 -5.38
N LEU A 447 0.04 -29.48 -4.58
CA LEU A 447 0.37 -28.79 -3.35
C LEU A 447 1.17 -29.74 -2.44
N PRO A 448 2.38 -29.35 -1.96
CA PRO A 448 3.17 -30.21 -1.10
C PRO A 448 2.42 -30.51 0.20
N GLN A 449 2.56 -31.74 0.67
CA GLN A 449 2.17 -32.11 2.03
C GLN A 449 3.24 -31.62 3.01
N GLY A 450 2.86 -31.32 4.25
CA GLY A 450 3.80 -30.85 5.27
C GLY A 450 3.19 -29.80 6.20
N PRO A 451 4.00 -29.24 7.11
CA PRO A 451 3.53 -28.24 8.06
C PRO A 451 3.14 -26.94 7.35
N VAL A 452 2.20 -26.21 7.95
CA VAL A 452 1.84 -24.85 7.53
C VAL A 452 2.38 -23.76 8.45
N LEU A 453 3.12 -24.14 9.49
CA LEU A 453 3.78 -23.25 10.43
C LEU A 453 5.23 -23.71 10.58
N ALA A 454 6.16 -22.76 10.59
CA ALA A 454 7.58 -23.04 10.79
C ALA A 454 7.83 -23.75 12.13
N GLU A 455 8.79 -24.67 12.15
CA GLU A 455 9.19 -25.37 13.38
C GLU A 455 9.93 -24.43 14.34
N ASN A 456 9.66 -24.59 15.65
CA ASN A 456 10.33 -23.81 16.70
C ASN A 456 11.81 -24.19 16.80
N SER A 457 12.71 -23.24 16.55
CA SER A 457 14.14 -23.36 16.87
C SER A 457 14.47 -23.10 18.35
N GLY A 458 13.48 -23.11 19.24
CA GLY A 458 13.64 -22.90 20.68
C GLY A 458 12.92 -23.96 21.52
N SER A 459 13.61 -24.47 22.54
CA SER A 459 13.18 -25.52 23.48
C SER A 459 12.12 -25.02 24.49
N GLY A 460 10.88 -24.77 24.03
CA GLY A 460 9.76 -24.40 24.89
C GLY A 460 8.45 -25.04 24.43
N GLU A 461 7.71 -25.63 25.37
CA GLU A 461 6.55 -26.53 25.18
C GLU A 461 5.22 -25.83 24.85
N SER A 462 5.20 -24.56 24.42
CA SER A 462 3.99 -23.90 23.94
C SER A 462 3.80 -24.11 22.43
N ALA A 463 3.02 -25.13 22.07
CA ALA A 463 2.58 -25.35 20.70
C ALA A 463 1.84 -24.10 20.18
N GLY A 464 2.46 -23.33 19.27
CA GLY A 464 1.80 -22.23 18.55
C GLY A 464 2.51 -20.87 18.58
N GLU A 465 3.61 -20.69 19.32
CA GLU A 465 4.37 -19.44 19.33
C GLU A 465 5.82 -19.67 18.88
N ILE A 466 6.26 -18.90 17.88
CA ILE A 466 7.66 -18.87 17.45
C ILE A 466 8.45 -18.09 18.48
N ASN A 467 9.51 -18.71 19.03
CA ASN A 467 10.37 -18.04 20.00
C ASN A 467 11.18 -16.93 19.33
N ILE A 468 10.62 -15.73 19.38
CA ILE A 468 11.22 -14.48 18.91
C ILE A 468 11.83 -13.67 20.06
N SER A 469 11.82 -14.20 21.28
CA SER A 469 12.34 -13.54 22.47
C SER A 469 13.81 -13.16 22.29
N GLY A 470 14.18 -11.94 22.68
CA GLY A 470 15.53 -11.42 22.52
C GLY A 470 15.91 -11.02 21.08
N THR A 471 15.06 -11.25 20.08
CA THR A 471 15.35 -10.83 18.71
C THR A 471 15.22 -9.31 18.59
N THR A 472 16.29 -8.66 18.15
CA THR A 472 16.30 -7.23 17.84
C THR A 472 16.77 -7.04 16.40
N GLY A 473 16.03 -6.26 15.63
CA GLY A 473 16.32 -6.01 14.23
C GLY A 473 15.13 -5.42 13.49
N TYR A 474 15.34 -4.99 12.25
CA TYR A 474 14.32 -4.36 11.43
C TYR A 474 14.30 -4.95 10.02
N SER A 475 13.17 -4.88 9.32
CA SER A 475 13.01 -5.35 7.95
C SER A 475 11.89 -4.61 7.23
N LEU A 476 12.02 -4.47 5.92
CA LEU A 476 11.01 -3.99 4.99
C LEU A 476 10.48 -5.14 4.14
N SER A 477 9.15 -5.22 4.00
CA SER A 477 8.47 -6.09 3.05
C SER A 477 7.59 -5.28 2.11
N LEU A 478 7.49 -5.75 0.86
CA LEU A 478 6.59 -5.22 -0.15
C LEU A 478 5.64 -6.32 -0.60
N VAL A 479 4.36 -5.99 -0.72
CA VAL A 479 3.29 -6.92 -1.15
C VAL A 479 2.42 -6.21 -2.19
N GLU A 480 2.08 -6.88 -3.29
CA GLU A 480 1.12 -6.35 -4.26
C GLU A 480 -0.32 -6.63 -3.77
N ALA A 481 -0.95 -5.65 -3.13
CA ALA A 481 -2.38 -5.68 -2.84
C ALA A 481 -3.21 -5.47 -4.12
N PRO A 482 -4.55 -5.65 -4.09
CA PRO A 482 -5.40 -5.42 -5.26
C PRO A 482 -5.32 -3.98 -5.80
N ARG A 483 -4.99 -3.00 -4.97
CA ARG A 483 -4.79 -1.59 -5.38
C ARG A 483 -3.39 -1.24 -5.83
N GLY A 484 -2.42 -2.12 -5.57
CA GLY A 484 -1.01 -1.89 -5.88
C GLY A 484 -0.09 -2.26 -4.73
N GLN A 485 1.11 -1.67 -4.73
CA GLN A 485 2.17 -2.04 -3.80
C GLN A 485 1.86 -1.50 -2.39
N ASN A 486 1.84 -2.36 -1.38
CA ASN A 486 1.88 -2.02 0.03
C ASN A 486 3.32 -2.19 0.57
N LEU A 487 3.70 -1.37 1.55
CA LEU A 487 4.98 -1.41 2.24
C LEU A 487 4.74 -1.59 3.73
N HIS A 488 5.44 -2.56 4.32
CA HIS A 488 5.45 -2.79 5.75
C HIS A 488 6.89 -2.77 6.23
N TRP A 489 7.19 -1.97 7.24
CA TRP A 489 8.49 -1.96 7.89
C TRP A 489 8.31 -2.16 9.38
N VAL A 490 9.05 -3.10 9.95
CA VAL A 490 8.95 -3.45 11.37
C VAL A 490 10.34 -3.35 11.98
N TYR A 491 10.42 -2.73 13.15
CA TYR A 491 11.56 -2.78 14.05
C TYR A 491 11.17 -3.48 15.34
N LEU A 492 11.83 -4.60 15.62
CA LEU A 492 11.68 -5.38 16.83
C LEU A 492 12.81 -5.04 17.81
N LYS A 493 12.45 -4.93 19.09
CA LYS A 493 13.36 -4.80 20.21
C LYS A 493 13.03 -5.87 21.24
N ASN A 494 13.94 -6.81 21.45
CA ASN A 494 13.75 -7.96 22.34
C ASN A 494 12.47 -8.77 22.06
N GLY A 495 12.13 -8.97 20.79
CA GLY A 495 10.95 -9.71 20.35
C GLY A 495 9.64 -8.92 20.36
N ILE A 496 9.66 -7.67 20.85
CA ILE A 496 8.49 -6.78 20.90
C ILE A 496 8.56 -5.78 19.75
N VAL A 497 7.41 -5.44 19.18
CA VAL A 497 7.32 -4.39 18.16
C VAL A 497 7.65 -3.05 18.81
N ASP A 498 8.82 -2.49 18.47
CA ASP A 498 9.20 -1.14 18.89
C ASP A 498 8.55 -0.10 17.96
N ARG A 499 8.64 -0.32 16.64
CA ARG A 499 8.04 0.55 15.64
C ARG A 499 7.50 -0.28 14.46
N TYR A 500 6.30 0.05 14.02
CA TYR A 500 5.68 -0.51 12.83
C TYR A 500 5.25 0.63 11.90
N LYS A 501 5.82 0.67 10.69
CA LYS A 501 5.38 1.56 9.61
C LYS A 501 4.60 0.74 8.59
N VAL A 502 3.42 1.24 8.21
CA VAL A 502 2.62 0.69 7.11
C VAL A 502 2.28 1.79 6.13
N ARG A 503 2.33 1.47 4.84
CA ARG A 503 1.94 2.37 3.76
C ARG A 503 1.23 1.57 2.69
N THR A 504 -0.08 1.78 2.54
CA THR A 504 -0.84 1.12 1.46
C THR A 504 -0.63 1.82 0.12
N ALA A 505 -0.96 1.13 -0.98
CA ALA A 505 -0.96 1.74 -2.31
C ALA A 505 -1.84 2.99 -2.40
N SER A 506 -2.90 3.07 -1.59
CA SER A 506 -3.83 4.20 -1.57
C SER A 506 -3.14 5.52 -1.19
N PHE A 507 -2.20 5.47 -0.23
CA PHE A 507 -1.43 6.65 0.19
C PHE A 507 -0.72 7.33 -1.01
N CYS A 508 -0.13 6.56 -1.92
CA CYS A 508 0.50 7.12 -3.11
C CYS A 508 -0.52 7.42 -4.21
N ASN A 509 -1.49 6.54 -4.41
CA ASN A 509 -2.40 6.62 -5.55
C ASN A 509 -3.46 7.74 -5.43
N TRP A 510 -3.77 8.23 -4.23
CA TRP A 510 -4.81 9.26 -4.02
C TRP A 510 -4.54 10.54 -4.79
N GLN A 511 -3.28 10.95 -4.91
CA GLN A 511 -2.91 12.16 -5.65
C GLN A 511 -3.26 12.08 -7.14
N ALA A 512 -3.43 10.87 -7.70
CA ALA A 512 -3.80 10.71 -9.11
C ALA A 512 -5.22 11.24 -9.41
N ILE A 513 -6.12 11.29 -8.42
CA ILE A 513 -7.51 11.70 -8.66
C ILE A 513 -7.60 13.17 -9.05
N GLU A 514 -6.75 14.04 -8.49
CA GLU A 514 -6.70 15.47 -8.83
C GLU A 514 -6.37 15.71 -10.30
N HIS A 515 -5.63 14.78 -10.91
CA HIS A 515 -5.28 14.81 -12.33
C HIS A 515 -6.32 14.11 -13.21
N ALA A 516 -6.89 12.99 -12.73
CA ALA A 516 -7.83 12.19 -13.50
C ALA A 516 -9.11 12.96 -13.84
N VAL A 517 -9.57 13.85 -12.96
CA VAL A 517 -10.82 14.60 -13.12
C VAL A 517 -10.74 15.78 -14.07
N LEU A 518 -9.53 16.23 -14.43
CA LEU A 518 -9.35 17.44 -15.21
C LEU A 518 -10.02 17.33 -16.58
N GLY A 519 -10.81 18.35 -16.95
CA GLY A 519 -11.59 18.40 -18.19
C GLY A 519 -12.87 17.56 -18.19
N ASN A 520 -13.10 16.71 -17.18
CA ASN A 520 -14.33 15.94 -17.05
C ASN A 520 -15.41 16.78 -16.36
N ILE A 521 -16.67 16.43 -16.55
CA ILE A 521 -17.77 17.08 -15.86
C ILE A 521 -17.93 16.53 -14.43
N VAL A 522 -18.48 17.33 -13.52
CA VAL A 522 -18.70 16.92 -12.11
C VAL A 522 -19.45 15.59 -11.96
N PRO A 523 -20.50 15.28 -12.76
CA PRO A 523 -21.18 13.99 -12.70
C PRO A 523 -20.32 12.76 -13.03
N ASP A 524 -19.15 12.92 -13.66
CA ASP A 524 -18.23 11.80 -13.92
C ASP A 524 -17.34 11.48 -12.73
N PHE A 525 -17.24 12.39 -11.75
CA PHE A 525 -16.37 12.21 -10.59
C PHE A 525 -16.61 10.89 -9.83
N PRO A 526 -17.86 10.47 -9.52
CA PRO A 526 -18.09 9.19 -8.83
C PRO A 526 -17.46 8.01 -9.58
N LEU A 527 -17.68 7.92 -10.90
CA LEU A 527 -17.08 6.87 -11.73
C LEU A 527 -15.55 6.93 -11.71
N ILE A 528 -14.96 8.12 -11.83
CA ILE A 528 -13.50 8.28 -11.76
C ILE A 528 -12.99 7.79 -10.41
N ASN A 529 -13.57 8.27 -9.32
CA ASN A 529 -13.21 7.88 -7.96
C ASN A 529 -13.30 6.36 -7.76
N LYS A 530 -14.41 5.75 -8.19
CA LYS A 530 -14.62 4.31 -8.06
C LYS A 530 -13.73 3.47 -8.97
N SER A 531 -13.33 3.98 -10.13
CA SER A 531 -12.37 3.31 -10.99
C SER A 531 -10.96 3.25 -10.40
N LEU A 532 -10.59 4.19 -9.53
CA LEU A 532 -9.36 4.13 -8.73
C LEU A 532 -9.55 3.26 -7.48
N ASN A 533 -10.76 3.29 -6.90
CA ASN A 533 -11.19 2.54 -5.71
C ASN A 533 -10.23 2.61 -4.52
N LEU A 534 -9.74 3.80 -4.19
CA LEU A 534 -8.72 3.98 -3.16
C LEU A 534 -9.31 3.90 -1.75
N SER A 535 -8.52 3.37 -0.80
CA SER A 535 -8.95 3.15 0.58
C SER A 535 -8.67 4.39 1.43
N TYR A 536 -9.72 4.93 2.06
CA TYR A 536 -9.61 5.97 3.08
C TYR A 536 -8.97 5.38 4.34
N ALA A 537 -9.52 4.29 4.88
CA ALA A 537 -8.93 3.53 6.00
C ALA A 537 -7.46 3.16 5.77
N GLY A 538 -7.09 2.72 4.55
CA GLY A 538 -5.72 2.39 4.18
C GLY A 538 -4.77 3.59 4.10
N THR A 539 -5.30 4.82 4.19
CA THR A 539 -4.55 6.08 4.21
C THR A 539 -4.56 6.68 5.62
N ASP A 540 -5.62 6.46 6.38
CA ASP A 540 -5.85 6.96 7.73
C ASP A 540 -5.31 5.98 8.82
N LEU A 541 -3.99 5.75 8.82
CA LEU A 541 -3.34 4.65 9.56
C LEU A 541 -2.87 4.98 10.96
#